data_AF-A0A845BFU3-F1
#
_entry.id   AF-A0A845BFU3-F1
#
_cell.length_a   1.000
_cell.length_b   1.000
_cell.length_c   1.000
_cell.angle_alpha   90.00
_cell.angle_beta   90.00
_cell.angle_gamma   90.00
#
_symmetry.space_group_name_H-M   'P 1'
#
loop_
_entity.id
_entity.type
_entity.pdbx_description
1 polymer ?
#
loop_
_entity_poly.entity_id
_entity_poly.type
_entity_poly.pdbx_seq_one_letter_code
_entity_poly.pdbx_strand_id
1 'polypeptide(L)' 'MEELTPETVLLNRNPGLRERVVSRPDFAAWRSKLPVVEIDEETFFVIGGDQLKDQDQIIVAWINQFRPSLLSNSSGD' A
#
# COMPACT_ATOMS: atom_id res chain seq x y z
N MET A 1 -16.78 -6.24 14.02
CA MET A 1 -16.34 -5.04 13.28
C MET A 1 -14.90 -5.30 12.95
N GLU A 2 -14.55 -5.47 11.68
CA GLU A 2 -13.13 -5.48 11.28
C GLU A 2 -12.53 -4.12 11.65
N GLU A 3 -11.47 -4.14 12.45
CA GLU A 3 -10.72 -2.94 12.80
C GLU A 3 -9.93 -2.52 11.56
N LEU A 4 -10.29 -1.38 10.97
CA LEU A 4 -9.59 -0.87 9.79
C LEU A 4 -8.18 -0.45 10.19
N THR A 5 -7.18 -0.92 9.45
CA THR A 5 -5.79 -0.49 9.64
C THR A 5 -5.67 1.01 9.34
N PRO A 6 -4.72 1.73 9.96
CA PRO A 6 -4.50 3.15 9.67
C PRO A 6 -4.21 3.40 8.18
N GLU A 7 -3.56 2.47 7.49
CA GLU A 7 -3.32 2.52 6.05
C GLU A 7 -4.63 2.44 5.26
N THR A 8 -5.53 1.51 5.59
CA THR A 8 -6.84 1.41 4.96
C THR A 8 -7.67 2.68 5.17
N VAL A 9 -7.64 3.27 6.37
CA VAL A 9 -8.31 4.54 6.67
C VAL A 9 -7.73 5.68 5.81
N LEU A 10 -6.41 5.75 5.69
CA LEU A 10 -5.72 6.78 4.91
C LEU A 10 -6.01 6.67 3.41
N LEU A 11 -6.07 5.46 2.87
CA LEU A 11 -6.45 5.22 1.48
C LEU A 11 -7.96 5.46 1.26
N ASN A 12 -8.81 5.19 2.26
CA ASN A 12 -10.25 5.51 2.19
C ASN A 12 -10.50 7.02 2.14
N ARG A 13 -9.66 7.83 2.82
CA ARG A 13 -9.72 9.30 2.72
C ARG A 13 -9.25 9.83 1.35
N ASN A 14 -8.58 9.00 0.55
CA ASN A 14 -8.05 9.34 -0.77
C ASN A 14 -8.60 8.38 -1.84
N PRO A 15 -9.89 8.49 -2.18
CA PRO A 15 -10.51 7.62 -3.17
C PRO A 15 -9.77 7.68 -4.51
N GLY A 16 -9.56 6.52 -5.13
CA GLY A 16 -8.80 6.37 -6.37
C GLY A 16 -7.27 6.35 -6.20
N LEU A 17 -6.72 6.68 -5.02
CA LEU A 17 -5.27 6.59 -4.81
C LEU A 17 -4.75 5.15 -4.95
N ARG A 18 -5.53 4.17 -4.48
CA ARG A 18 -5.25 2.74 -4.66
C ARG A 18 -5.03 2.40 -6.14
N GLU A 19 -6.03 2.70 -6.97
CA GLU A 19 -5.98 2.42 -8.41
C GLU A 19 -4.84 3.17 -9.09
N ARG A 20 -4.62 4.43 -8.71
CA ARG A 20 -3.52 5.25 -9.25
C ARG A 20 -2.16 4.68 -8.93
N VAL A 21 -1.95 4.07 -7.77
CA VAL A 21 -0.67 3.44 -7.39
C VAL A 21 -0.53 2.07 -8.02
N VAL A 22 -1.57 1.23 -7.95
CA VAL A 22 -1.56 -0.13 -8.52
C VAL A 22 -1.34 -0.10 -10.03
N SER A 23 -1.85 0.91 -10.73
CA SER A 23 -1.66 1.08 -12.17
C SER A 23 -0.24 1.56 -12.55
N ARG A 24 0.63 1.89 -11.60
CA ARG A 24 1.99 2.37 -11.91
C ARG A 24 2.93 1.21 -12.23
N PRO A 25 3.68 1.29 -13.33
CA PRO A 25 4.69 0.27 -13.65
C PRO A 25 5.80 0.24 -12.58
N ASP A 26 6.17 1.39 -12.02
CA ASP A 26 7.18 1.48 -10.96
C ASP A 26 6.76 0.72 -9.68
N PHE A 27 5.47 0.82 -9.33
CA PHE A 27 4.90 0.11 -8.19
C PHE A 27 4.89 -1.39 -8.46
N ALA A 28 4.42 -1.81 -9.63
CA ALA A 28 4.40 -3.22 -10.02
C ALA A 28 5.81 -3.83 -10.02
N ALA A 29 6.81 -3.11 -10.57
CA ALA A 29 8.20 -3.55 -10.59
C ALA A 29 8.83 -3.62 -9.20
N TRP A 30 8.47 -2.71 -8.31
CA TRP A 30 8.92 -2.76 -6.91
C TRP A 30 8.22 -3.89 -6.14
N ARG A 31 6.90 -4.02 -6.26
CA ARG A 31 6.09 -5.08 -5.62
C ARG A 31 6.57 -6.47 -6.02
N SER A 32 6.92 -6.67 -7.29
CA SER A 32 7.44 -7.94 -7.80
C SER A 32 8.77 -8.38 -7.16
N LYS A 33 9.48 -7.50 -6.47
CA LYS A 33 10.73 -7.81 -5.76
C LYS A 33 10.49 -8.17 -4.30
N LEU A 34 9.28 -8.00 -3.79
CA LEU A 34 8.95 -8.33 -2.42
C LEU A 34 8.71 -9.84 -2.31
N PRO A 35 9.20 -10.48 -1.24
CA PRO A 35 8.78 -11.83 -0.90
C PRO A 35 7.26 -11.84 -0.66
N VAL A 36 6.61 -12.89 -1.16
CA VAL A 36 5.17 -13.11 -1.04
C VAL A 36 4.92 -14.32 -0.17
N VAL A 37 3.94 -14.23 0.72
CA VAL A 37 3.48 -15.33 1.57
C VAL A 37 1.98 -15.45 1.41
N GLU A 38 1.51 -16.65 1.10
CA GLU A 38 0.08 -16.96 0.95
C GLU A 38 -0.40 -17.68 2.22
N ILE A 39 -1.45 -17.14 2.86
CA ILE A 39 -2.05 -17.70 4.08
C ILE A 39 -3.56 -17.67 3.89
N ASP A 40 -4.23 -18.82 4.02
CA ASP A 40 -5.69 -18.93 3.91
C ASP A 40 -6.25 -18.23 2.64
N GLU A 41 -5.61 -18.45 1.49
CA GLU A 41 -5.96 -17.86 0.18
C GLU A 41 -5.75 -16.34 0.07
N GLU A 42 -5.18 -15.71 1.10
CA GLU A 42 -4.80 -14.29 1.10
C GLU A 42 -3.30 -14.10 0.82
N THR A 43 -3.00 -13.12 -0.03
CA THR A 43 -1.63 -12.79 -0.42
C THR A 43 -1.07 -11.66 0.44
N PHE A 44 0.00 -11.97 1.17
CA PHE A 44 0.77 -11.00 1.95
C PHE A 44 2.13 -10.76 1.34
N PHE A 45 2.68 -9.57 1.56
CA PHE A 45 4.02 -9.19 1.10
C PHE A 45 4.91 -8.88 2.30
N VAL A 46 6.18 -9.27 2.21
CA VAL A 46 7.17 -9.02 3.26
C VAL A 46 7.94 -7.75 2.93
N ILE A 47 7.89 -6.77 3.81
CA ILE A 47 8.69 -5.53 3.71
C ILE A 47 9.51 -5.39 4.99
N GLY A 48 10.83 -5.18 4.85
CA GLY A 48 11.72 -4.99 6.01
C GLY A 48 12.08 -6.28 6.76
N GLY A 49 11.74 -7.45 6.20
CA GLY A 49 12.29 -8.76 6.61
C GLY A 49 11.39 -9.62 7.50
N ASP A 50 10.46 -9.04 8.26
CA ASP A 50 9.70 -9.80 9.27
C ASP A 50 8.18 -9.54 9.24
N GLN A 51 7.76 -8.36 8.77
CA GLN A 51 6.34 -8.01 8.77
C GLN A 51 5.64 -8.41 7.47
N LEU A 52 4.59 -9.22 7.63
CA LEU A 52 3.57 -9.43 6.62
C LEU A 52 2.69 -8.19 6.50
N LYS A 53 2.48 -7.77 5.27
CA LYS A 53 1.73 -6.59 4.91
C LYS A 53 0.68 -6.99 3.87
N ASP A 54 -0.54 -6.50 4.03
CA ASP A 54 -1.60 -6.63 3.03
C ASP A 54 -1.46 -5.57 1.93
N GLN A 55 -2.28 -5.67 0.88
CA GLN A 55 -2.25 -4.79 -0.29
C GLN A 55 -2.29 -3.28 0.05
N ASP A 56 -3.12 -2.86 1.00
CA ASP A 56 -3.24 -1.44 1.41
C ASP A 56 -1.96 -0.98 2.11
N GLN A 57 -1.40 -1.82 2.98
CA GLN A 57 -0.13 -1.52 3.64
C GLN A 57 1.04 -1.42 2.66
N ILE A 58 1.07 -2.23 1.59
CA ILE A 58 2.15 -2.16 0.59
C ILE A 58 2.07 -0.86 -0.21
N ILE A 59 0.84 -0.46 -0.55
CA ILE A 59 0.58 0.78 -1.27
C ILE A 59 1.10 1.96 -0.43
N VAL A 60 0.74 2.05 0.85
CA VAL A 60 1.19 3.15 1.71
C VAL A 60 2.71 3.10 1.94
N ALA A 61 3.31 1.93 2.12
CA ALA A 61 4.76 1.78 2.25
C ALA A 61 5.49 2.30 1.00
N TRP A 62 5.02 1.94 -0.20
CA TRP A 62 5.59 2.42 -1.45
C TRP A 62 5.43 3.94 -1.60
N ILE A 63 4.25 4.47 -1.29
CA ILE A 63 3.99 5.91 -1.39
C ILE A 63 4.95 6.67 -0.47
N ASN A 64 5.07 6.26 0.80
CA ASN A 64 5.98 6.90 1.75
C ASN A 64 7.44 6.86 1.28
N GLN A 65 7.87 5.75 0.67
CA GLN A 65 9.25 5.59 0.21
C GLN A 65 9.57 6.40 -1.05
N PHE A 66 8.67 6.44 -2.03
CA PHE A 66 8.99 6.95 -3.38
C PHE A 66 8.21 8.21 -3.79
N ARG A 67 7.02 8.43 -3.21
CA ARG A 67 6.07 9.45 -3.64
C ARG A 67 5.26 10.03 -2.47
N PRO A 68 5.89 10.49 -1.37
CA PRO A 68 5.18 10.93 -0.16
C PRO A 68 4.18 12.07 -0.44
N SER A 69 4.43 12.88 -1.47
CA SER A 69 3.54 13.94 -1.94
C SER A 69 2.15 13.47 -2.37
N LEU A 70 1.97 12.18 -2.74
CA LEU A 70 0.64 11.63 -3.04
C LEU A 70 -0.26 11.56 -1.81
N LEU A 71 0.30 11.51 -0.60
CA LEU A 71 -0.46 11.58 0.66
C LEU A 71 -0.68 13.01 1.14
N SER A 72 0.21 13.93 0.75
CA SER A 72 0.13 15.35 1.14
C SER A 72 -0.99 16.12 0.43
N ASN A 73 -1.51 15.63 -0.69
CA ASN A 73 -2.52 16.33 -1.49
C ASN A 73 -3.95 16.26 -0.90
N SER A 74 -4.15 15.80 0.33
CA SER A 74 -5.43 15.94 1.06
C SER A 74 -5.52 17.20 1.94
N SER A 75 -4.46 18.00 2.05
CA SER A 75 -4.44 19.24 2.83
C SER A 75 -4.06 20.41 1.93
N GLY A 76 -5.03 20.95 1.20
CA GLY A 76 -4.81 22.08 0.30
C GLY A 76 -6.03 22.46 -0.52
N ASP A 77 -7.12 22.83 0.17
CA ASP A 77 -8.07 23.86 -0.27
C ASP A 77 -8.57 24.62 0.97
#